data_AF-I3TFP0-F1
#
_entry.id   AF-I3TFP0-F1
#
_cell.length_a   1.000
_cell.length_b   1.000
_cell.length_c   1.000
_cell.angle_alpha   90.00
_cell.angle_beta   90.00
_cell.angle_gamma   90.00
#
_symmetry.space_group_name_H-M   'P 1'
#
loop_
_entity.id
_entity.type
_entity.pdbx_description
1 polymer ?
#
loop_
_entity_poly.entity_id
_entity_poly.type
_entity_poly.pdbx_seq_one_letter_code
_entity_poly.pdbx_strand_id
1 'polypeptide(L)'
;MSFHWVSREARLKIIDVLLSSRSIKQLASELGVSPTAVRKYVYRRAYPDDEVISRALSILAPYEKERVYEVLIEDILSSVKTLITMIDDPRLREKARERIVESVAGE
;
A
#
# COMPACT_ATOMS: atom_id res chain seq x y z
N MET A 1 3.64 12.70 6.58
CA MET A 1 3.68 11.39 7.26
C MET A 1 4.55 10.47 6.40
N SER A 2 5.43 9.67 7.00
CA SER A 2 6.26 8.72 6.24
C SER A 2 5.43 7.46 5.94
N PHE A 3 5.55 6.96 4.72
CA PHE A 3 4.90 5.74 4.23
C PHE A 3 5.93 4.71 3.76
N HIS A 4 7.17 4.77 4.26
CA HIS A 4 8.26 3.89 3.80
C HIS A 4 7.96 2.39 3.91
N TRP A 5 7.01 2.01 4.77
CA TRP A 5 6.55 0.63 4.93
C TRP A 5 5.63 0.15 3.79
N VAL A 6 5.02 1.07 3.03
CA VAL A 6 4.20 0.74 1.87
C VAL A 6 5.11 0.45 0.68
N SER A 7 5.06 -0.77 0.18
CA SER A 7 5.88 -1.20 -0.95
C SER A 7 5.57 -0.38 -2.20
N ARG A 8 6.56 -0.33 -3.10
CA ARG A 8 6.42 0.29 -4.42
C ARG A 8 5.20 -0.24 -5.20
N GLU A 9 4.90 -1.52 -5.07
CA GLU A 9 3.78 -2.14 -5.76
C GLU A 9 2.44 -1.76 -5.12
N ALA A 10 2.34 -1.77 -3.78
CA ALA A 10 1.13 -1.33 -3.09
C ALA A 10 0.80 0.13 -3.39
N ARG A 11 1.82 1.00 -3.48
CA ARG A 11 1.65 2.41 -3.90
C ARG A 11 1.01 2.55 -5.27
N LEU A 12 1.42 1.71 -6.22
CA LEU A 12 0.86 1.69 -7.56
C LEU A 12 -0.59 1.18 -7.56
N LYS A 13 -0.88 0.11 -6.80
CA LYS A 13 -2.24 -0.40 -6.63
C LYS A 13 -3.19 0.64 -6.04
N ILE A 14 -2.73 1.46 -5.09
CA ILE A 14 -3.53 2.58 -4.54
C ILE A 14 -3.92 3.57 -5.65
N ILE A 15 -2.98 3.91 -6.55
CA ILE A 15 -3.28 4.77 -7.70
C ILE A 15 -4.29 4.10 -8.64
N ASP A 16 -4.18 2.79 -8.87
CA ASP A 16 -5.13 2.05 -9.71
C ASP A 16 -6.55 2.05 -9.11
N VAL A 17 -6.67 1.92 -7.78
CA VAL A 17 -7.97 2.02 -7.08
C VAL A 17 -8.57 3.41 -7.31
N LEU A 18 -7.80 4.48 -7.14
CA LEU A 18 -8.26 5.85 -7.36
C LEU A 18 -8.65 6.13 -8.83
N LEU A 19 -7.91 5.56 -9.78
CA LEU A 19 -8.23 5.69 -11.21
C LEU A 19 -9.49 4.91 -11.62
N SER A 20 -10.00 4.01 -10.78
CA SER A 20 -11.25 3.31 -11.06
C SER A 20 -12.49 4.21 -10.97
N SER A 21 -12.37 5.36 -10.30
CA SER A 21 -13.46 6.34 -10.14
C SER A 21 -13.17 7.70 -10.77
N ARG A 22 -11.92 7.96 -11.19
CA ARG A 22 -11.43 9.28 -11.64
C ARG A 22 -10.67 9.17 -12.95
N SER A 23 -10.79 10.21 -13.78
CA SER A 23 -9.87 10.38 -14.91
C SER A 23 -8.45 10.72 -14.44
N ILE A 24 -7.44 10.44 -15.27
CA ILE A 24 -6.05 10.83 -15.04
C ILE A 24 -5.91 12.32 -14.71
N LYS A 25 -6.69 13.18 -15.38
CA LYS A 25 -6.63 14.64 -15.19
C LYS A 25 -7.18 15.04 -13.81
N GLN A 26 -8.31 14.46 -13.41
CA GLN A 26 -8.90 14.70 -12.08
C GLN A 26 -7.96 14.23 -10.99
N LEU A 27 -7.48 12.98 -11.08
CA LEU A 27 -6.58 12.42 -10.09
C LEU A 27 -5.28 13.22 -9.97
N ALA A 28 -4.70 13.64 -11.10
CA ALA A 28 -3.50 14.48 -11.07
C ALA A 28 -3.73 15.81 -10.32
N SER A 29 -4.89 16.44 -10.54
CA SER A 29 -5.27 17.67 -9.83
C SER A 29 -5.40 17.44 -8.33
N GLU A 30 -6.09 16.37 -7.92
CA GLU A 30 -6.33 16.06 -6.51
C GLU A 30 -5.05 15.62 -5.78
N LEU A 31 -4.17 14.88 -6.46
CA LEU A 31 -2.85 14.50 -5.94
C LEU A 31 -1.83 15.65 -6.00
N GLY A 32 -2.16 16.77 -6.65
CA GLY A 32 -1.25 17.90 -6.85
C GLY A 32 0.03 17.53 -7.60
N VAL A 33 -0.10 16.72 -8.66
CA VAL A 33 0.98 16.29 -9.56
C VAL A 33 0.60 16.56 -11.02
N SER A 34 1.55 16.42 -11.95
CA SER A 34 1.22 16.52 -13.38
C SER A 34 0.45 15.28 -13.87
N PRO A 35 -0.43 15.41 -14.89
CA PRO A 35 -1.03 14.25 -15.56
C PRO A 35 0.02 13.28 -16.12
N THR A 36 1.19 13.78 -16.50
CA THR A 36 2.33 12.97 -16.94
C THR A 36 2.87 12.09 -15.82
N ALA A 37 2.92 12.58 -14.57
CA ALA A 37 3.32 11.78 -13.42
C ALA A 37 2.33 10.62 -13.19
N VAL A 38 1.03 10.89 -13.22
CA VAL A 38 -0.01 9.86 -13.12
C VAL A 38 0.13 8.82 -14.23
N ARG A 39 0.37 9.24 -15.48
CA ARG A 39 0.67 8.30 -16.58
C ARG A 39 1.90 7.43 -16.29
N LYS A 40 2.97 8.01 -15.71
CA LYS A 40 4.15 7.22 -15.32
C LYS A 40 3.80 6.15 -14.28
N TYR A 41 2.90 6.44 -13.34
CA TYR A 41 2.42 5.44 -12.38
C TYR A 41 1.62 4.33 -13.08
N VAL A 42 0.68 4.70 -13.96
CA VAL A 42 -0.11 3.73 -14.75
C VAL A 42 0.79 2.80 -15.56
N TYR A 43 1.79 3.35 -16.25
CA TYR A 43 2.74 2.57 -17.05
C TYR A 43 3.88 1.94 -16.25
N ARG A 44 3.84 1.98 -14.92
CA ARG A 44 4.88 1.45 -14.01
C ARG A 44 6.29 1.97 -14.30
N ARG A 45 6.40 3.22 -14.79
CA ARG A 45 7.66 3.91 -15.11
C ARG A 45 8.18 4.76 -13.95
N ALA A 46 7.33 5.02 -12.95
CA ALA A 46 7.69 5.71 -11.72
C ALA A 46 6.76 5.23 -10.60
N TYR A 47 7.15 5.52 -9.35
CA TYR A 47 6.37 5.19 -8.17
C TYR A 47 5.94 6.48 -7.45
N PRO A 48 4.72 6.53 -6.90
CA PRO A 48 4.31 7.62 -6.01
C PRO A 48 5.24 7.72 -4.79
N ASP A 49 5.72 8.92 -4.47
CA ASP A 49 6.45 9.17 -3.23
C ASP A 49 5.50 9.24 -2.01
N ASP A 50 6.06 9.45 -0.82
CA ASP A 50 5.30 9.50 0.43
C ASP A 50 4.29 10.65 0.44
N GLU A 51 4.61 11.77 -0.19
CA GLU A 51 3.72 12.91 -0.24
C GLU A 51 2.51 12.62 -1.12
N VAL A 52 2.73 12.02 -2.30
CA VAL A 52 1.65 11.59 -3.20
C VAL A 52 0.76 10.55 -2.52
N ILE A 53 1.33 9.59 -1.80
CA ILE A 53 0.55 8.58 -1.06
C ILE A 53 -0.23 9.21 0.09
N SER A 54 0.38 10.12 0.83
CA SER A 54 -0.32 10.86 1.89
C SER A 54 -1.56 11.58 1.34
N ARG A 55 -1.42 12.25 0.19
CA ARG A 55 -2.54 12.92 -0.49
C ARG A 55 -3.58 11.91 -0.96
N ALA A 56 -3.15 10.83 -1.61
CA ALA A 56 -4.02 9.74 -2.07
C ALA A 56 -4.92 9.19 -0.96
N LEU A 57 -4.37 8.96 0.23
CA LEU A 57 -5.12 8.47 1.39
C LEU A 57 -6.10 9.52 1.95
N SER A 58 -5.77 10.81 1.86
CA SER A 58 -6.63 11.88 2.35
C SER A 58 -7.85 12.16 1.48
N ILE A 59 -7.80 11.79 0.20
CA ILE A 59 -8.85 12.05 -0.80
C ILE A 59 -9.73 10.82 -1.09
N LEU A 60 -9.62 9.75 -0.29
CA LEU A 60 -10.38 8.52 -0.51
C LEU A 60 -11.88 8.73 -0.30
N ALA A 61 -12.67 8.37 -1.30
CA ALA A 61 -14.10 8.23 -1.17
C ALA A 61 -14.43 7.00 -0.29
N PRO A 62 -15.61 6.97 0.37
CA PRO A 62 -15.97 5.86 1.26
C PRO A 62 -15.84 4.47 0.63
N TYR A 63 -16.21 4.31 -0.65
CA TYR A 63 -16.13 3.04 -1.37
C TYR A 63 -14.71 2.65 -1.83
N GLU A 64 -13.77 3.59 -1.82
CA GLU A 64 -12.36 3.32 -2.15
C GLU A 64 -11.56 2.91 -0.92
N LYS A 65 -11.98 3.38 0.26
CA LYS A 65 -11.29 3.12 1.53
C LYS A 65 -11.09 1.63 1.75
N GLU A 66 -12.15 0.84 1.61
CA GLU A 66 -12.09 -0.62 1.78
C GLU A 66 -11.02 -1.24 0.89
N ARG A 67 -11.08 -0.99 -0.42
CA ARG A 67 -10.12 -1.51 -1.40
C ARG A 67 -8.68 -1.05 -1.15
N VAL A 68 -8.49 0.19 -0.70
CA VAL A 68 -7.15 0.70 -0.37
C VAL A 68 -6.62 0.05 0.91
N TYR A 69 -7.45 -0.14 1.92
CA TYR A 69 -7.04 -0.85 3.14
C TYR A 69 -6.71 -2.31 2.84
N GLU A 70 -7.47 -2.99 1.97
CA GLU A 70 -7.12 -4.33 1.50
C GLU A 70 -5.73 -4.36 0.87
N VAL A 71 -5.42 -3.42 -0.03
CA VAL A 71 -4.08 -3.30 -0.64
C VAL A 71 -2.98 -3.15 0.41
N LEU A 72 -3.19 -2.30 1.42
CA LEU A 72 -2.22 -2.07 2.48
C LEU A 72 -2.05 -3.30 3.39
N ILE A 73 -3.16 -3.96 3.74
CA ILE A 73 -3.16 -5.18 4.57
C ILE A 73 -2.42 -6.30 3.84
N GLU A 74 -2.73 -6.53 2.56
CA GLU A 74 -2.05 -7.53 1.75
C GLU A 74 -0.54 -7.29 1.65
N ASP A 75 -0.13 -6.02 1.51
CA ASP A 75 1.29 -5.64 1.43
C ASP A 75 2.05 -5.97 2.72
N ILE A 76 1.44 -5.65 3.88
CA ILE A 76 1.99 -5.99 5.19
C ILE A 76 2.02 -7.51 5.37
N LEU A 77 0.92 -8.21 5.09
CA LEU A 77 0.85 -9.66 5.24
C LEU A 77 1.87 -10.39 4.36
N SER A 78 2.10 -9.90 3.15
CA SER A 78 3.15 -10.41 2.25
C SER A 78 4.54 -10.24 2.85
N SER A 79 4.81 -9.06 3.42
CA SER A 79 6.08 -8.76 4.09
C SER A 79 6.31 -9.64 5.32
N VAL A 80 5.27 -9.80 6.15
CA VAL A 80 5.28 -10.67 7.32
C VAL A 80 5.48 -12.13 6.93
N LYS A 81 4.77 -12.61 5.90
CA LYS A 81 4.93 -13.97 5.36
C LYS A 81 6.37 -14.20 4.91
N THR A 82 6.94 -13.24 4.18
CA THR A 82 8.34 -13.30 3.72
C THR A 82 9.30 -13.43 4.89
N LEU A 83 9.16 -12.56 5.91
CA LEU A 83 9.96 -12.62 7.13
C LEU A 83 9.89 -14.01 7.80
N ILE A 84 8.69 -14.55 8.00
CA ILE A 84 8.50 -15.87 8.61
C ILE A 84 9.18 -16.98 7.77
N THR A 85 9.07 -16.90 6.45
CA THR A 85 9.66 -17.91 5.55
C THR A 85 11.19 -17.88 5.51
N MET A 86 11.82 -16.76 5.84
CA MET A 86 13.29 -16.64 5.93
C MET A 86 13.88 -17.31 7.18
N ILE A 87 13.04 -17.72 8.14
CA ILE A 87 13.51 -18.37 9.37
C ILE A 87 13.64 -19.88 9.11
N ASP A 88 14.87 -20.38 9.01
CA ASP A 88 15.14 -21.80 8.74
C ASP A 88 14.86 -22.70 9.95
N ASP A 89 15.15 -22.24 11.17
CA ASP A 89 14.89 -22.98 12.42
C ASP A 89 13.37 -23.09 12.67
N PRO A 90 12.78 -24.29 12.66
CA PRO A 90 11.34 -24.48 12.88
C PRO A 90 10.84 -23.95 14.22
N ARG A 91 11.64 -24.04 15.29
CA ARG A 91 11.29 -23.55 16.63
C ARG A 91 11.21 -22.02 16.63
N LEU A 92 12.16 -21.34 15.98
CA LEU A 92 12.14 -19.88 15.87
C LEU A 92 11.02 -19.41 14.96
N ARG A 93 10.72 -20.16 13.89
CA ARG A 93 9.60 -19.87 12.99
C ARG A 93 8.25 -19.95 13.71
N GLU A 94 8.04 -20.98 14.53
CA GLU A 94 6.82 -21.11 15.32
C GLU A 94 6.69 -19.98 16.35
N LYS A 95 7.77 -19.71 17.08
CA LYS A 95 7.81 -18.59 18.03
C LYS A 95 7.51 -17.25 17.37
N ALA A 96 7.96 -17.03 16.13
CA ALA A 96 7.65 -15.81 15.38
C ALA A 96 6.16 -15.73 15.03
N ARG A 97 5.54 -16.85 14.61
CA ARG A 97 4.10 -16.93 14.31
C ARG A 97 3.26 -16.60 15.54
N GLU A 98 3.53 -17.25 16.67
CA GLU A 98 2.83 -17.01 17.94
C GLU A 98 2.88 -15.54 18.33
N ARG A 99 4.08 -14.93 18.35
CA ARG A 99 4.24 -13.51 18.71
C ARG A 99 3.49 -12.56 17.78
N ILE A 100 3.44 -12.85 16.47
CA ILE A 100 2.69 -12.04 15.52
C ILE A 100 1.19 -12.13 15.83
N VAL A 101 0.67 -13.33 16.07
CA VAL A 101 -0.75 -13.54 16.42
C VAL A 101 -1.10 -12.82 17.72
N GLU A 102 -0.29 -12.98 18.77
CA GLU A 102 -0.48 -12.28 20.05
C GLU A 102 -0.50 -10.75 19.88
N SER A 103 0.37 -10.21 19.02
CA SER A 103 0.48 -8.77 18.80
C SER A 103 -0.72 -8.13 18.09
N VAL A 104 -1.49 -8.93 17.32
CA VAL A 104 -2.67 -8.46 16.58
C VAL A 104 -3.98 -8.88 17.23
N ALA A 105 -3.96 -9.85 18.14
CA ALA A 105 -5.13 -10.32 18.88
C ALA A 105 -5.50 -9.43 20.08
N GLY A 106 -4.62 -8.49 20.46
CA GLY A 106 -4.87 -7.54 21.55
C GLY A 106 -5.72 -6.35 21.11
N GLU A 107 -7.04 -6.54 21.12
CA GLU A 107 -8.03 -5.49 21.40
C GLU A 107 -8.71 -5.77 22.75
#